data_AF-A0A7X7RHH1-F1
#
_entry.id   AF-A0A7X7RHH1-F1
#
_cell.length_a   1.000
_cell.length_b   1.000
_cell.length_c   1.000
_cell.angle_alpha   90.00
_cell.angle_beta   90.00
_cell.angle_gamma   90.00
#
_symmetry.space_group_name_H-M   'P 1'
#
loop_
_entity.id
_entity.type
_entity.pdbx_description
1 polymer ?
#
loop_
_entity_poly.entity_id
_entity_poly.type
_entity_poly.pdbx_seq_one_letter_code
_entity_poly.pdbx_strand_id
1 'polypeptide(L)'
;MAVLANNAPAKRGLTLIEMLTVLFVVSILVAFVTGTARYASRAAETRRAEADLHLLADALERYYLRFGDYPLDTSDEYPTTDLLAHTRSLPGNPGDVYVFSNSLPRTFTALDPWGEAYQYIRHGNDSEGIET
;
A
#
# COMPACT_ATOMS: atom_id res chain seq x y z
N MET A 1 76.97 34.41 10.71
CA MET A 1 75.69 33.83 11.20
C MET A 1 74.61 34.22 10.21
N ALA A 2 74.21 33.30 9.32
CA ALA A 2 73.23 33.56 8.26
C ALA A 2 71.87 33.01 8.69
N VAL A 3 70.84 33.85 8.66
CA VAL A 3 69.45 33.49 8.95
C VAL A 3 68.77 33.14 7.63
N LEU A 4 68.31 31.90 7.49
CA LEU A 4 67.54 31.45 6.32
C LEU A 4 66.09 31.88 6.48
N ALA A 5 65.61 32.75 5.59
CA ALA A 5 64.21 33.15 5.55
C ALA A 5 63.33 31.96 5.12
N ASN A 6 62.42 31.55 6.00
CA ASN A 6 61.46 30.49 5.74
C ASN A 6 60.35 31.00 4.80
N ASN A 7 60.38 30.60 3.54
CA ASN A 7 59.34 30.91 2.56
C ASN A 7 58.23 29.84 2.64
N ALA A 8 57.39 29.90 3.67
CA ALA A 8 56.19 29.09 3.72
C ALA A 8 55.15 29.63 2.71
N PRO A 9 54.65 28.82 1.76
CA PRO A 9 53.67 29.30 0.78
C PRO A 9 52.38 29.73 1.49
N ALA A 10 51.93 30.95 1.23
CA ALA A 10 50.68 31.48 1.77
C ALA A 10 49.50 30.62 1.29
N LYS A 11 48.79 29.97 2.23
CA LYS A 11 47.56 29.25 1.91
C LYS A 11 46.52 30.25 1.42
N ARG A 12 46.14 30.15 0.15
CA ARG A 12 45.02 30.90 -0.42
C ARG A 12 43.71 30.40 0.21
N GLY A 13 42.96 31.31 0.82
CA GLY A 13 41.62 31.05 1.33
C GLY A 13 40.59 31.05 0.21
N LEU A 14 39.43 30.45 0.50
CA LEU A 14 38.25 30.47 -0.35
C LEU A 14 37.72 31.90 -0.53
N THR A 15 37.30 32.23 -1.75
CA THR A 15 36.70 33.54 -2.03
C THR A 15 35.19 33.54 -1.79
N LEU A 16 34.61 34.72 -1.56
CA LEU A 16 33.16 34.86 -1.34
C LEU A 16 32.34 34.34 -2.53
N ILE A 17 32.81 34.62 -3.75
CA ILE A 17 32.15 34.17 -4.98
C ILE A 17 32.17 32.64 -5.14
N GLU A 18 33.21 31.99 -4.61
CA GLU A 18 33.40 30.55 -4.68
C GLU A 18 32.44 29.83 -3.73
N MET A 19 32.16 30.41 -2.55
CA MET A 19 31.08 29.91 -1.69
C MET A 19 29.69 30.20 -2.26
N LEU A 20 29.49 31.34 -2.91
CA LEU A 20 28.22 31.69 -3.54
C LEU A 20 27.86 30.70 -4.67
N THR A 21 28.83 30.37 -5.52
CA THR A 21 28.63 29.40 -6.62
C THR A 21 28.42 27.98 -6.13
N VAL A 22 29.11 27.55 -5.07
CA VAL A 22 28.90 26.24 -4.46
C VAL A 22 27.49 26.10 -3.90
N LEU A 23 27.02 27.09 -3.12
CA LEU A 23 25.66 27.08 -2.58
C LEU A 23 24.59 27.12 -3.69
N PHE A 24 24.85 27.86 -4.77
CA PHE A 24 23.99 27.89 -5.94
C PHE A 24 23.84 26.50 -6.59
N VAL A 25 24.93 25.81 -6.87
CA VAL A 25 24.88 24.46 -7.47
C VAL A 25 24.25 23.45 -6.51
N VAL A 26 24.57 23.51 -5.21
CA VAL A 26 23.96 22.64 -4.19
C VAL A 26 22.44 22.83 -4.14
N SER A 27 21.94 24.06 -4.23
CA SER A 27 20.49 24.33 -4.22
C SER A 27 19.75 23.67 -5.39
N ILE A 28 20.35 23.69 -6.58
CA ILE A 28 19.78 23.06 -7.79
C ILE A 28 19.76 21.53 -7.64
N LEU A 29 20.85 20.95 -7.13
CA LEU A 29 20.93 19.51 -6.89
C LEU A 29 19.90 19.05 -5.85
N VAL A 30 19.73 19.77 -4.75
CA VAL A 30 18.71 19.48 -3.73
C VAL A 30 17.31 19.53 -4.35
N ALA A 31 16.99 20.56 -5.13
CA ALA A 31 15.70 20.67 -5.80
C ALA A 31 15.43 19.48 -6.75
N PHE A 32 16.44 19.05 -7.51
CA PHE A 32 16.32 17.93 -8.44
C PHE A 32 16.08 16.58 -7.74
N VAL A 33 16.83 16.30 -6.67
CA VAL A 33 16.72 15.03 -5.92
C VAL A 33 15.36 14.87 -5.24
N THR A 34 14.74 15.97 -4.77
CA THR A 34 13.42 15.90 -4.12
C THR A 34 12.28 15.51 -5.09
N GLY A 35 12.45 15.73 -6.39
CA GLY A 35 11.39 15.55 -7.40
C GLY A 35 11.17 14.11 -7.88
N THR A 36 12.19 13.24 -7.83
CA THR A 36 12.17 11.93 -8.51
C THR A 36 11.47 10.82 -7.72
N ALA A 37 11.19 11.00 -6.43
CA ALA A 37 10.66 9.94 -5.57
C ALA A 37 9.17 9.61 -5.79
N ARG A 38 8.39 10.52 -6.39
CA ARG A 38 6.91 10.44 -6.38
C ARG A 38 6.27 9.65 -7.54
N TYR A 39 7.00 9.36 -8.62
CA TYR A 39 6.41 8.71 -9.80
C TYR A 39 6.42 7.18 -9.71
N ALA A 40 7.44 6.59 -9.08
CA ALA A 40 7.54 5.15 -8.90
C ALA A 40 6.47 4.59 -7.95
N SER A 41 5.92 5.42 -7.05
CA SER A 41 4.94 4.96 -6.05
C SER A 41 3.60 4.60 -6.68
N ARG A 42 3.10 5.40 -7.64
CA ARG A 42 1.75 5.21 -8.21
C ARG A 42 1.55 3.87 -8.91
N ALA A 43 2.51 3.45 -9.74
CA ALA A 43 2.41 2.16 -10.43
C ALA A 43 2.55 0.97 -9.47
N ALA A 44 3.33 1.14 -8.40
CA ALA A 44 3.46 0.13 -7.34
C ALA A 44 2.19 0.04 -6.49
N GLU A 45 1.56 1.18 -6.17
CA GLU A 45 0.26 1.28 -5.51
C GLU A 45 -0.80 0.51 -6.33
N THR A 46 -0.98 0.83 -7.61
CA THR A 46 -1.98 0.13 -8.45
C THR A 46 -1.76 -1.38 -8.52
N ARG A 47 -0.52 -1.84 -8.73
CA ARG A 47 -0.22 -3.28 -8.78
C ARG A 47 -0.45 -3.97 -7.45
N ARG A 48 -0.18 -3.28 -6.34
CA ARG A 48 -0.47 -3.81 -5.00
C ARG A 48 -1.97 -3.96 -4.80
N ALA A 49 -2.75 -2.97 -5.19
CA ALA A 49 -4.20 -3.04 -5.11
C ALA A 49 -4.77 -4.21 -5.94
N GLU A 50 -4.28 -4.39 -7.17
CA GLU A 50 -4.66 -5.52 -8.03
C GLU A 50 -4.33 -6.87 -7.39
N ALA A 51 -3.13 -7.01 -6.80
CA ALA A 51 -2.74 -8.23 -6.11
C ALA A 51 -3.63 -8.52 -4.88
N ASP A 52 -3.96 -7.49 -4.10
CA ASP A 52 -4.84 -7.61 -2.93
C ASP A 52 -6.26 -8.05 -3.36
N LEU A 53 -6.79 -7.49 -4.45
CA LEU A 53 -8.09 -7.91 -5.02
C LEU A 53 -8.09 -9.37 -5.47
N HIS A 54 -7.00 -9.84 -6.09
CA HIS A 54 -6.87 -11.25 -6.48
C HIS A 54 -6.87 -12.19 -5.26
N LEU A 55 -6.23 -11.80 -4.17
CA LEU A 55 -6.25 -12.57 -2.92
C LEU A 55 -7.65 -12.63 -2.32
N LEU A 56 -8.37 -11.50 -2.31
CA LEU A 56 -9.77 -11.45 -1.86
C LEU A 56 -10.67 -12.34 -2.70
N ALA A 57 -10.54 -12.29 -4.03
CA ALA A 57 -11.31 -13.14 -4.94
C ALA A 57 -11.06 -14.63 -4.68
N ASP A 58 -9.80 -15.04 -4.52
CA ASP A 58 -9.45 -16.44 -4.20
C ASP A 58 -9.99 -16.87 -2.83
N ALA A 59 -9.94 -15.99 -1.82
CA ALA A 59 -10.51 -16.26 -0.51
C ALA A 59 -12.03 -16.41 -0.53
N LEU A 60 -12.72 -15.56 -1.31
CA LEU A 60 -14.16 -15.64 -1.54
C LEU A 60 -14.55 -16.93 -2.26
N GLU A 61 -13.81 -17.33 -3.30
CA GLU A 61 -14.04 -18.59 -4.01
C GLU A 61 -13.87 -19.79 -3.08
N ARG A 62 -12.83 -19.81 -2.24
CA ARG A 62 -12.64 -20.87 -1.23
C ARG A 62 -13.79 -20.95 -0.24
N TYR A 63 -14.35 -19.79 0.15
CA TYR A 63 -15.54 -19.75 0.98
C TYR A 63 -16.75 -20.34 0.24
N TYR A 64 -16.97 -19.93 -1.02
CA TYR A 64 -18.05 -20.45 -1.86
C TYR A 64 -17.97 -21.97 -2.04
N LEU A 65 -16.79 -22.51 -2.35
CA LEU A 65 -16.58 -23.97 -2.48
C LEU A 65 -16.90 -24.75 -1.20
N ARG A 66 -16.77 -24.11 -0.03
CA ARG A 66 -17.04 -24.74 1.27
C ARG A 66 -18.50 -24.66 1.69
N PHE A 67 -19.16 -23.54 1.41
CA PHE A 67 -20.49 -23.24 1.95
C PHE A 67 -21.60 -23.18 0.89
N GLY A 68 -21.24 -23.22 -0.40
CA GLY A 68 -22.16 -23.11 -1.53
C GLY A 68 -22.73 -21.72 -1.76
N ASP A 69 -22.27 -20.72 -0.99
CA ASP A 69 -22.70 -19.33 -1.12
C ASP A 69 -21.59 -18.40 -0.63
N TYR A 70 -21.60 -17.14 -1.05
CA TYR A 70 -20.68 -16.11 -0.59
C TYR A 70 -21.09 -15.55 0.80
N PRO A 71 -20.18 -14.90 1.54
CA PRO A 71 -20.53 -14.23 2.78
C PRO A 71 -21.68 -13.24 2.55
N LEU A 72 -22.66 -13.21 3.45
CA LEU A 72 -23.73 -12.23 3.40
C LEU A 72 -23.15 -10.88 3.79
N ASP A 73 -23.38 -9.86 2.98
CA ASP A 73 -23.26 -8.48 3.38
C ASP A 73 -24.44 -8.12 4.29
N THR A 74 -24.17 -7.42 5.39
CA THR A 74 -25.22 -6.97 6.32
C THR A 74 -25.63 -5.52 6.07
N SER A 75 -25.03 -4.86 5.08
CA SER A 75 -25.18 -3.44 4.75
C SER A 75 -24.79 -3.17 3.29
N ASP A 76 -25.37 -2.12 2.70
CA ASP A 76 -25.06 -1.66 1.32
C ASP A 76 -23.57 -1.35 1.11
N GLU A 77 -22.88 -0.98 2.18
CA GLU A 77 -21.43 -0.85 2.24
C GLU A 77 -20.92 -1.82 3.30
N TYR A 78 -20.30 -2.94 2.85
CA TYR A 78 -19.71 -3.92 3.74
C TYR A 78 -18.18 -3.86 3.63
N PRO A 79 -17.49 -3.17 4.55
CA PRO A 79 -16.06 -3.01 4.47
C PRO A 79 -15.37 -4.37 4.69
N THR A 80 -14.28 -4.61 3.96
CA THR A 80 -13.54 -5.88 4.02
C THR A 80 -12.94 -6.14 5.41
N THR A 81 -12.82 -5.12 6.26
CA THR A 81 -12.48 -5.28 7.69
C THR A 81 -13.46 -6.19 8.42
N ASP A 82 -14.75 -6.08 8.11
CA ASP A 82 -15.81 -6.84 8.77
C ASP A 82 -15.87 -8.24 8.16
N LEU A 83 -15.64 -8.34 6.84
CA LEU A 83 -15.46 -9.59 6.13
C LEU A 83 -14.31 -10.43 6.74
N LEU A 84 -13.19 -9.82 7.12
CA LEU A 84 -12.07 -10.54 7.76
C LEU A 84 -12.45 -11.19 9.10
N ALA A 85 -13.38 -10.57 9.83
CA ALA A 85 -13.92 -11.09 11.08
C ALA A 85 -15.06 -12.09 10.87
N HIS A 86 -15.52 -12.29 9.63
CA HIS A 86 -16.61 -13.20 9.31
C HIS A 86 -16.28 -14.63 9.70
N THR A 87 -17.20 -15.26 10.42
CA THR A 87 -17.07 -16.64 10.87
C THR A 87 -18.32 -17.46 10.59
N ARG A 88 -18.13 -18.74 10.23
CA ARG A 88 -19.25 -19.67 9.97
C ARG A 88 -18.91 -21.09 10.41
N SER A 89 -19.86 -21.77 11.05
CA SER A 89 -19.69 -23.16 11.47
C SER A 89 -19.46 -24.09 10.29
N LEU A 90 -18.48 -24.99 10.38
CA LEU A 90 -18.16 -25.90 9.28
C LEU A 90 -19.31 -26.91 9.05
N PRO A 91 -19.67 -27.21 7.80
CA PRO A 91 -20.59 -28.29 7.50
C PRO A 91 -19.95 -29.63 7.89
N GLY A 92 -20.65 -30.44 8.69
CA GLY A 92 -20.22 -31.79 9.03
C GLY A 92 -19.30 -31.94 10.24
N ASN A 93 -18.81 -30.85 10.85
CA ASN A 93 -18.11 -30.90 12.14
C ASN A 93 -18.65 -29.87 13.15
N PRO A 94 -19.59 -30.25 14.03
CA PRO A 94 -20.15 -29.37 15.04
C PRO A 94 -19.11 -29.10 16.14
N GLY A 95 -18.33 -28.04 15.97
CA GLY A 95 -17.28 -27.60 16.88
C GLY A 95 -16.22 -26.73 16.21
N ASP A 96 -16.03 -26.92 14.91
CA ASP A 96 -15.08 -26.12 14.13
C ASP A 96 -15.76 -24.94 13.46
N VAL A 97 -15.09 -23.78 13.52
CA VAL A 97 -15.53 -22.53 12.92
C VAL A 97 -14.55 -22.13 11.82
N TYR A 98 -15.08 -21.78 10.66
CA TYR A 98 -14.33 -21.21 9.57
C TYR A 98 -14.18 -19.72 9.83
N VAL A 99 -12.95 -19.23 9.79
CA VAL A 99 -12.64 -17.80 9.92
C VAL A 99 -12.14 -17.32 8.57
N PHE A 100 -12.79 -16.32 7.98
CA PHE A 100 -12.46 -15.86 6.64
C PHE A 100 -11.02 -15.32 6.52
N SER A 101 -10.50 -14.66 7.54
CA SER A 101 -9.09 -14.21 7.55
C SER A 101 -8.07 -15.34 7.38
N ASN A 102 -8.40 -16.60 7.68
CA ASN A 102 -7.51 -17.75 7.45
C ASN A 102 -7.40 -18.14 5.96
N SER A 103 -8.29 -17.67 5.09
CA SER A 103 -8.15 -17.85 3.63
C SER A 103 -7.19 -16.84 2.99
N LEU A 104 -6.70 -15.86 3.74
CA LEU A 104 -5.81 -14.82 3.26
C LEU A 104 -4.40 -14.93 3.88
N PRO A 105 -3.37 -14.40 3.22
CA PRO A 105 -2.04 -14.29 3.83
C PRO A 105 -2.07 -13.44 5.11
N ARG A 106 -1.24 -13.77 6.11
CA ARG A 106 -1.15 -12.98 7.36
C ARG A 106 -0.73 -11.52 7.15
N THR A 107 -0.13 -11.20 6.01
CA THR A 107 0.29 -9.85 5.64
C THR A 107 -0.82 -9.04 4.97
N PHE A 108 -1.96 -9.65 4.68
CA PHE A 108 -3.07 -8.97 4.04
C PHE A 108 -3.65 -7.89 4.96
N THR A 109 -3.95 -6.72 4.38
CA THR A 109 -4.62 -5.61 5.05
C THR A 109 -5.91 -5.30 4.29
N ALA A 110 -6.99 -4.99 5.02
CA ALA A 110 -8.25 -4.60 4.39
C ALA A 110 -8.22 -3.20 3.76
N LEU A 111 -7.12 -2.46 3.94
CA LEU A 111 -6.91 -1.13 3.39
C LEU A 111 -6.13 -1.20 2.07
N ASP A 112 -6.58 -0.43 1.09
CA ASP A 112 -5.91 -0.22 -0.16
C ASP A 112 -4.65 0.67 0.01
N PRO A 113 -3.82 0.82 -1.03
CA PRO A 113 -2.62 1.66 -0.99
C PRO A 113 -2.89 3.16 -0.80
N TRP A 114 -4.13 3.61 -0.97
CA TRP A 114 -4.57 4.99 -0.79
C TRP A 114 -5.17 5.24 0.61
N GLY A 115 -5.36 4.19 1.40
CA GLY A 115 -5.83 4.24 2.78
C GLY A 115 -7.33 3.99 2.94
N GLU A 116 -8.04 3.65 1.87
CA GLU A 116 -9.47 3.33 1.90
C GLU A 116 -9.68 1.82 2.06
N ALA A 117 -10.75 1.42 2.75
CA ALA A 117 -11.05 0.00 2.89
C ALA A 117 -11.64 -0.57 1.59
N TYR A 118 -11.23 -1.79 1.21
CA TYR A 118 -11.91 -2.49 0.12
C TYR A 118 -13.37 -2.73 0.50
N GLN A 119 -14.27 -2.53 -0.44
CA GLN A 119 -15.70 -2.80 -0.26
C GLN A 119 -16.06 -4.13 -0.88
N TYR A 120 -16.80 -4.93 -0.13
CA TYR A 120 -17.43 -6.14 -0.61
C TYR A 120 -18.92 -5.87 -0.79
N ILE A 121 -19.43 -6.13 -2.00
CA ILE A 121 -20.84 -6.01 -2.32
C ILE A 121 -21.24 -7.35 -2.94
N ARG A 122 -22.21 -8.02 -2.32
CA ARG A 122 -22.79 -9.22 -2.89
C ARG A 122 -23.87 -8.78 -3.86
N HIS A 123 -23.62 -8.91 -5.16
CA HIS A 123 -24.70 -8.81 -6.14
C HIS A 123 -25.61 -10.04 -6.00
N GLY A 124 -26.71 -9.87 -5.27
CA GLY A 124 -27.84 -10.80 -5.32
C GLY A 124 -28.46 -10.78 -6.71
N ASN A 125 -29.06 -11.89 -7.13
CA ASN A 125 -29.90 -11.87 -8.32
C ASN A 125 -31.23 -11.21 -7.92
N ASP A 126 -31.35 -9.92 -8.19
CA ASP A 126 -32.57 -9.14 -7.97
C ASP A 126 -33.68 -9.70 -8.88
N SER A 127 -34.48 -10.64 -8.38
CA SER A 127 -35.76 -10.98 -8.98
C SER A 127 -36.81 -9.94 -8.57
N GLU A 128 -36.65 -8.69 -9.00
CA GLU A 128 -37.69 -7.66 -8.92
C GLU A 128 -37.85 -6.99 -10.28
N GLY A 129 -38.87 -7.48 -11.01
CA GLY A 129 -39.26 -6.98 -12.32
C GLY A 129 -40.48 -7.69 -12.91
N ILE A 130 -41.39 -8.18 -12.07
CA ILE A 130 -42.78 -8.47 -12.50
C ILE A 130 -43.68 -7.61 -11.62
N GLU A 131 -43.84 -6.35 -12.00
CA GLU A 131 -45.02 -5.57 -11.62
C GLU A 131 -46.23 -6.20 -12.33
N THR A 132 -47.22 -6.63 -11.54
CA THR A 132 -48.59 -6.94 -12.01
C THR A 132 -49.48 -5.72 -11.86
#